data_AF-A0A024GPS8-F1
#
_entry.id   AF-A0A024GPS8-F1
#
_cell.length_a   1.000
_cell.length_b   1.000
_cell.length_c   1.000
_cell.angle_alpha   90.00
_cell.angle_beta   90.00
_cell.angle_gamma   90.00
#
_symmetry.space_group_name_H-M   'P 1'
#
loop_
_entity.id
_entity.type
_entity.pdbx_description
1 polymer ?
#
loop_
_entity_poly.entity_id
_entity_poly.type
_entity_poly.pdbx_seq_one_letter_code
_entity_poly.pdbx_strand_id
1 'polypeptide(L)'
;MKCSVCKKASYCNRKCQTSDWTFHKRTCKKPTPPNKDSGKPGDSSPATGSSKIKTKSSAPTTQYREKADGSALPDIVIDESDLDDVKGYKNGLPYFHRELSAEDQKLIGDTAPKRLPVVLGRDQSNHEGSAWNAAGTFEERNFMQWARQKLSDILSSVKFSEGTIYGSVAAPLHLTGDASICVIRGRKRYLFDFSFELPFVITIEDVHTYKGSYTMHDISNDDDYEISYRFDQNLSDAAVSSAIETFVGDRHSGLQQQVLRAIGNFVVEFEKQ
;
A
#
# COMPACT_ATOMS: atom_id res chain seq x y z
N MET A 1 14.04 4.87 -32.34
CA MET A 1 14.61 3.53 -32.66
C MET A 1 13.85 2.45 -31.91
N LYS A 2 13.28 1.45 -32.59
CA LYS A 2 12.54 0.36 -31.93
C LYS A 2 13.46 -0.83 -31.62
N CYS A 3 13.11 -1.61 -30.60
CA CYS A 3 13.82 -2.85 -30.32
C CYS A 3 13.78 -3.78 -31.54
N SER A 4 14.93 -4.24 -32.02
CA SER A 4 15.03 -5.08 -33.22
C SER A 4 14.38 -6.46 -33.05
N VAL A 5 14.25 -6.93 -31.82
CA VAL A 5 13.72 -8.26 -31.50
C VAL A 5 12.19 -8.22 -31.39
N CYS A 6 11.63 -7.39 -30.50
CA CYS A 6 10.19 -7.36 -30.26
C CYS A 6 9.43 -6.33 -31.09
N LYS A 7 10.12 -5.31 -31.60
CA LYS A 7 9.56 -4.14 -32.31
C LYS A 7 8.48 -3.35 -31.53
N LYS A 8 8.24 -3.67 -30.24
CA LYS A 8 7.25 -3.03 -29.36
C LYS A 8 7.81 -1.85 -28.57
N ALA A 9 8.99 -1.99 -27.97
CA ALA A 9 9.64 -0.89 -27.23
C ALA A 9 10.33 0.10 -28.19
N SER A 10 10.26 1.39 -27.86
CA SER A 10 10.85 2.50 -28.63
C SER A 10 11.79 3.33 -27.75
N TYR A 11 12.94 3.72 -28.31
CA TYR A 11 14.01 4.45 -27.63
C TYR A 11 14.47 5.64 -28.47
N CYS A 12 14.90 6.71 -27.81
CA CYS A 12 15.48 7.88 -28.46
C CYS A 12 16.87 7.59 -29.07
N ASN A 13 17.68 6.73 -28.44
CA ASN A 13 19.01 6.34 -28.95
C ASN A 13 19.45 4.94 -28.43
N ARG A 14 20.59 4.45 -28.93
CA ARG A 14 21.13 3.13 -28.57
C ARG A 14 21.58 3.03 -27.10
N LYS A 15 22.06 4.13 -26.49
CA LYS A 15 22.46 4.14 -25.07
C LYS A 15 21.26 3.89 -24.16
N CYS A 16 20.11 4.51 -24.46
CA CYS A 16 18.86 4.28 -23.72
C CYS A 16 18.35 2.84 -23.87
N GLN A 17 18.51 2.23 -25.06
CA GLN A 17 18.16 0.82 -25.27
C GLN A 17 19.04 -0.12 -24.43
N THR A 18 20.35 0.14 -24.34
CA THR A 18 21.27 -0.70 -23.56
C THR A 18 21.02 -0.55 -22.05
N SER A 19 20.73 0.65 -21.57
CA SER A 19 20.39 0.88 -20.15
C SER A 19 19.11 0.16 -19.75
N ASP A 20 18.07 0.20 -20.59
CA ASP A 20 16.80 -0.51 -20.35
C ASP A 20 16.89 -2.02 -20.58
N TRP A 21 17.97 -2.54 -21.17
CA TRP A 21 18.09 -3.95 -21.54
C TRP A 21 18.04 -4.90 -20.33
N THR A 22 18.46 -4.46 -19.15
CA THR A 22 18.38 -5.23 -17.90
C THR A 22 16.94 -5.63 -17.56
N PHE A 23 15.97 -4.75 -17.85
CA PHE A 23 14.54 -4.96 -17.61
C PHE A 23 13.84 -5.48 -18.87
N HIS A 24 14.08 -4.84 -20.02
CA HIS A 24 13.42 -5.16 -21.28
C HIS A 24 13.64 -6.61 -21.74
N LYS A 25 14.80 -7.20 -21.47
CA LYS A 25 15.08 -8.61 -21.84
C LYS A 25 14.07 -9.62 -21.26
N ARG A 26 13.42 -9.29 -20.14
CA ARG A 26 12.42 -10.15 -19.48
C ARG A 26 11.08 -10.18 -20.25
N THR A 27 10.77 -9.12 -21.00
CA THR A 27 9.50 -8.95 -21.71
C THR A 27 9.66 -8.90 -23.23
N CYS A 28 10.90 -8.88 -23.73
CA CYS A 28 11.22 -8.84 -25.15
C CYS A 28 10.93 -10.19 -25.84
N LYS A 29 9.81 -10.27 -26.59
CA LYS A 29 9.41 -11.44 -27.39
C LYS A 29 9.28 -11.07 -28.87
N LYS A 30 9.79 -11.93 -29.76
CA LYS A 30 9.65 -11.75 -31.22
C LYS A 30 8.16 -11.78 -31.60
N PRO A 31 7.66 -10.83 -32.40
CA PRO A 31 6.28 -10.86 -32.86
C PRO A 31 6.08 -12.05 -33.82
N THR A 32 5.08 -12.87 -33.55
CA THR A 32 4.60 -13.88 -34.50
C THR A 32 3.89 -13.19 -35.66
N PRO A 33 4.05 -13.66 -36.90
CA PRO A 33 3.34 -13.09 -38.05
C PRO A 33 1.83 -13.33 -37.93
N PRO A 34 0.98 -12.37 -38.36
CA PRO A 34 -0.47 -12.55 -38.34
C PRO A 34 -0.89 -13.58 -39.39
N ASN A 35 -1.70 -14.56 -38.98
CA ASN A 35 -2.41 -15.44 -39.88
C ASN A 35 -3.60 -14.66 -40.47
N LYS A 36 -3.66 -14.56 -41.80
CA LYS A 36 -4.80 -13.95 -42.51
C LYS A 36 -5.94 -14.96 -42.49
N ASP A 37 -6.98 -14.73 -41.71
CA ASP A 37 -8.33 -14.75 -42.29
C ASP A 37 -9.41 -14.12 -41.39
N SER A 38 -10.28 -13.36 -42.07
CA SER A 38 -11.60 -12.85 -41.68
C SER A 38 -11.72 -11.82 -40.54
N GLY A 39 -12.42 -10.72 -40.84
CA GLY A 39 -12.51 -9.53 -40.00
C GLY A 39 -13.73 -9.46 -39.06
N LYS A 40 -13.49 -8.75 -37.94
CA LYS A 40 -14.31 -7.74 -37.21
C LYS A 40 -15.78 -8.05 -36.80
N PRO A 41 -16.28 -7.44 -35.71
CA PRO A 41 -16.04 -7.85 -34.33
C PRO A 41 -17.35 -8.04 -33.53
N GLY A 42 -17.33 -8.91 -32.52
CA GLY A 42 -18.33 -8.95 -31.45
C GLY A 42 -17.60 -9.19 -30.15
N ASP A 43 -17.72 -8.24 -29.22
CA ASP A 43 -17.09 -8.31 -27.89
C ASP A 43 -18.13 -8.81 -26.88
N SER A 44 -17.78 -9.88 -26.17
CA SER A 44 -18.33 -10.27 -24.88
C SER A 44 -17.33 -11.24 -24.24
N SER A 45 -17.06 -10.99 -22.96
CA SER A 45 -16.33 -11.83 -22.00
C SER A 45 -16.98 -13.24 -21.85
N PRO A 46 -16.62 -14.13 -20.88
CA PRO A 46 -15.53 -14.12 -19.89
C PRO A 46 -14.83 -15.50 -19.65
N ALA A 47 -13.80 -15.44 -18.81
CA ALA A 47 -13.43 -16.39 -17.74
C ALA A 47 -12.89 -17.84 -17.99
N THR A 48 -11.88 -18.11 -17.14
CA THR A 48 -11.52 -19.37 -16.44
C THR A 48 -10.76 -20.48 -17.16
N GLY A 49 -9.68 -20.94 -16.51
CA GLY A 49 -9.43 -22.38 -16.33
C GLY A 49 -8.07 -22.93 -16.78
N SER A 50 -7.15 -23.05 -15.82
CA SER A 50 -6.27 -24.21 -15.54
C SER A 50 -5.40 -24.86 -16.64
N SER A 51 -4.07 -24.88 -16.41
CA SER A 51 -3.29 -26.10 -16.07
C SER A 51 -1.83 -26.12 -16.54
N LYS A 52 -0.95 -26.49 -15.58
CA LYS A 52 0.29 -27.29 -15.66
C LYS A 52 1.37 -26.94 -16.70
N ILE A 53 2.55 -26.56 -16.19
CA ILE A 53 3.84 -26.68 -16.88
C ILE A 53 4.77 -27.56 -16.05
N LYS A 54 5.32 -28.61 -16.69
CA LYS A 54 6.48 -29.38 -16.25
C LYS A 54 7.75 -28.58 -16.57
N THR A 55 8.64 -28.39 -15.61
CA THR A 55 10.00 -27.89 -15.84
C THR A 55 11.01 -29.01 -15.62
N LYS A 56 11.77 -29.32 -16.68
CA LYS A 56 13.09 -29.96 -16.58
C LYS A 56 14.12 -28.85 -16.45
N SER A 57 14.99 -28.92 -15.45
CA SER A 57 16.12 -28.02 -15.28
C SER A 57 17.39 -28.85 -15.13
N SER A 58 18.31 -28.64 -16.05
CA SER A 58 19.70 -29.08 -16.05
C SER A 58 20.53 -28.23 -15.08
N ALA A 59 21.41 -28.87 -14.32
CA ALA A 59 22.39 -28.22 -13.44
C ALA A 59 23.78 -28.14 -14.12
N PRO A 60 24.64 -27.19 -13.75
CA PRO A 60 25.89 -26.90 -14.44
C PRO A 60 27.09 -27.70 -13.88
N THR A 61 28.01 -28.00 -14.80
CA THR A 61 29.33 -28.58 -14.60
C THR A 61 30.28 -27.63 -13.87
N THR A 62 30.96 -28.12 -12.83
CA THR A 62 32.19 -27.52 -12.29
C THR A 62 33.25 -28.60 -12.12
N GLN A 63 34.40 -28.38 -12.75
CA GLN A 63 35.58 -29.23 -12.78
C GLN A 63 36.44 -28.96 -11.53
N TYR A 64 36.94 -30.02 -10.88
CA TYR A 64 38.11 -29.94 -9.99
C TYR A 64 39.02 -31.16 -10.19
N ARG A 65 40.32 -30.88 -10.13
CA ARG A 65 41.47 -31.73 -10.50
C ARG A 65 41.73 -32.89 -9.53
N GLU A 66 42.25 -33.98 -10.09
CA GLU A 66 42.82 -35.13 -9.38
C GLU A 66 44.12 -34.77 -8.64
N LYS A 67 44.23 -35.23 -7.40
CA LYS A 67 45.49 -35.65 -6.78
C LYS A 67 45.23 -36.89 -5.90
N ALA A 68 46.08 -37.88 -6.07
CA ALA A 68 46.11 -39.14 -5.35
C ALA A 68 46.60 -38.96 -3.91
N ASP A 69 45.93 -39.61 -2.97
CA ASP A 69 46.52 -40.24 -1.79
C ASP A 69 45.56 -41.31 -1.26
N GLY A 70 46.11 -42.45 -0.86
CA GLY A 70 45.39 -43.67 -0.55
C GLY A 70 44.75 -43.67 0.83
N SER A 71 43.52 -44.16 0.92
CA SER A 71 43.01 -44.86 2.10
C SER A 71 41.80 -45.68 1.69
N ALA A 72 41.84 -46.98 1.99
CA ALA A 72 40.91 -47.98 1.54
C ALA A 72 39.52 -47.82 2.18
N LEU A 73 38.48 -47.80 1.34
CA LEU A 73 37.12 -48.20 1.69
C LEU A 73 36.60 -49.08 0.53
N PRO A 74 35.89 -50.18 0.81
CA PRO A 74 35.39 -51.05 -0.24
C PRO A 74 34.35 -50.30 -1.08
N ASP A 75 34.57 -50.28 -2.39
CA ASP A 75 33.62 -49.83 -3.40
C ASP A 75 32.43 -50.80 -3.39
N ILE A 76 31.35 -50.42 -2.71
CA ILE A 76 30.10 -51.16 -2.78
C ILE A 76 29.44 -50.71 -4.08
N VAL A 77 29.66 -51.50 -5.13
CA VAL A 77 28.86 -51.45 -6.35
C VAL A 77 27.44 -51.86 -5.95
N ILE A 78 26.59 -50.88 -5.67
CA ILE A 78 25.16 -51.11 -5.47
C ILE A 78 24.58 -51.31 -6.86
N ASP A 79 24.21 -52.55 -7.18
CA ASP A 79 23.55 -52.89 -8.42
C ASP A 79 22.19 -52.16 -8.49
N GLU A 80 21.75 -51.73 -9.68
CA GLU A 80 20.48 -51.01 -9.84
C GLU A 80 19.26 -51.83 -9.38
N SER A 81 19.45 -53.14 -9.24
CA SER A 81 18.48 -54.10 -8.71
C SER A 81 18.31 -54.05 -7.17
N ASP A 82 19.26 -53.46 -6.41
CA ASP A 82 19.21 -53.35 -4.95
C ASP A 82 18.46 -52.11 -4.43
N LEU A 83 18.03 -51.20 -5.33
CA LEU A 83 17.33 -49.96 -4.99
C LEU A 83 15.80 -50.07 -5.06
N ASP A 84 15.26 -51.14 -5.65
CA ASP A 84 13.82 -51.33 -5.82
C ASP A 84 13.09 -51.68 -4.51
N ASP A 85 13.82 -52.15 -3.48
CA ASP A 85 13.27 -52.56 -2.19
C ASP A 85 13.52 -51.57 -1.03
N VAL A 86 14.08 -50.39 -1.28
CA VAL A 86 14.25 -49.35 -0.26
C VAL A 86 12.96 -48.54 -0.08
N LYS A 87 12.31 -48.73 1.08
CA LYS A 87 11.08 -48.01 1.47
C LYS A 87 11.26 -46.49 1.34
N GLY A 88 10.59 -45.89 0.37
CA GLY A 88 10.60 -44.45 0.12
C GLY A 88 11.28 -44.02 -1.18
N TYR A 89 11.72 -44.95 -2.04
CA TYR A 89 12.18 -44.64 -3.39
C TYR A 89 11.27 -45.30 -4.43
N LYS A 90 10.73 -44.51 -5.36
CA LYS A 90 9.99 -45.01 -6.52
C LYS A 90 10.37 -44.17 -7.73
N ASN A 91 10.85 -44.81 -8.80
CA ASN A 91 11.34 -44.16 -10.02
C ASN A 91 12.53 -43.19 -9.77
N GLY A 92 13.42 -43.50 -8.82
CA GLY A 92 14.62 -42.70 -8.57
C GLY A 92 14.38 -41.32 -7.91
N LEU A 93 13.15 -41.04 -7.46
CA LEU A 93 12.81 -39.84 -6.70
C LEU A 93 12.44 -40.22 -5.26
N PRO A 94 12.88 -39.45 -4.25
CA PRO A 94 12.46 -39.65 -2.86
C PRO A 94 10.94 -39.48 -2.77
N TYR A 95 10.23 -40.57 -2.52
CA TYR A 95 8.79 -40.65 -2.45
C TYR A 95 8.37 -40.80 -0.98
N PHE A 96 8.18 -39.66 -0.31
CA PHE A 96 7.72 -39.61 1.08
C PHE A 96 6.20 -39.76 1.16
N HIS A 97 5.68 -40.96 0.89
CA HIS A 97 4.37 -41.36 1.43
C HIS A 97 4.62 -42.03 2.78
N ARG A 98 4.42 -41.27 3.86
CA ARG A 98 4.33 -41.86 5.19
C ARG A 98 2.97 -42.57 5.27
N GLU A 99 2.99 -43.87 5.01
CA GLU A 99 1.87 -44.74 5.36
C GLU A 99 1.71 -44.67 6.88
N LEU A 100 0.61 -44.06 7.33
CA LEU A 100 0.28 -43.97 8.74
C LEU A 100 -0.04 -45.38 9.23
N SER A 101 0.59 -45.80 10.33
CA SER A 101 0.29 -47.09 10.95
C SER A 101 -1.19 -47.14 11.34
N ALA A 102 -1.75 -48.34 11.52
CA ALA A 102 -3.13 -48.48 11.99
C ALA A 102 -3.36 -47.80 13.35
N GLU A 103 -2.30 -47.63 14.15
CA GLU A 103 -2.30 -46.88 15.41
C GLU A 103 -2.34 -45.37 15.15
N ASP A 104 -1.50 -44.85 14.24
CA ASP A 104 -1.50 -43.44 13.84
C ASP A 104 -2.84 -43.04 13.21
N GLN A 105 -3.43 -43.91 12.38
CA GLN A 105 -4.74 -43.69 11.76
C GLN A 105 -5.87 -43.66 12.81
N LYS A 106 -5.79 -44.52 13.83
CA LYS A 106 -6.73 -44.49 14.96
C LYS A 106 -6.57 -43.23 15.81
N LEU A 107 -5.34 -42.72 15.95
CA LEU A 107 -5.05 -41.49 16.70
C LEU A 107 -5.53 -40.23 15.96
N ILE A 108 -5.43 -40.22 14.63
CA ILE A 108 -5.91 -39.12 13.76
C ILE A 108 -7.43 -39.09 13.66
N GLY A 109 -8.08 -40.25 13.70
CA GLY A 109 -9.54 -40.39 13.70
C GLY A 109 -10.21 -39.79 12.46
N ASP A 110 -11.46 -39.34 12.61
CA ASP A 110 -12.24 -38.70 11.55
C ASP A 110 -12.03 -37.17 11.59
N THR A 111 -11.12 -36.69 10.74
CA THR A 111 -10.83 -35.26 10.58
C THR A 111 -11.82 -34.55 9.64
N ALA A 112 -12.90 -35.22 9.20
CA ALA A 112 -13.89 -34.59 8.34
C ALA A 112 -14.59 -33.44 9.09
N PRO A 113 -14.70 -32.25 8.46
CA PRO A 113 -15.36 -31.11 9.07
C PRO A 113 -16.84 -31.42 9.32
N LYS A 114 -17.21 -31.56 10.58
CA LYS A 114 -18.60 -31.80 11.00
C LYS A 114 -19.38 -30.49 10.94
N ARG A 115 -20.57 -30.56 10.35
CA ARG A 115 -21.50 -29.42 10.30
C ARG A 115 -21.89 -29.03 11.73
N LEU A 116 -21.51 -27.82 12.14
CA LEU A 116 -21.94 -27.29 13.42
C LEU A 116 -23.45 -27.05 13.39
N PRO A 117 -24.18 -27.36 14.48
CA PRO A 117 -25.55 -26.90 14.63
C PRO A 117 -25.55 -25.36 14.63
N VAL A 118 -26.56 -24.77 14.00
CA VAL A 118 -26.76 -23.31 14.01
C VAL A 118 -27.14 -22.91 15.43
N VAL A 119 -26.14 -22.59 16.25
CA VAL A 119 -26.37 -22.00 17.57
C VAL A 119 -26.75 -20.54 17.32
N LEU A 120 -28.06 -20.28 17.31
CA LEU A 120 -28.60 -18.94 17.46
C LEU A 120 -28.25 -18.48 18.87
N GLY A 121 -27.23 -17.62 18.97
CA GLY A 121 -26.81 -17.01 20.23
C GLY A 121 -25.38 -17.36 20.61
N ARG A 122 -24.44 -16.58 20.09
CA ARG A 122 -23.24 -16.23 20.84
C ARG A 122 -23.28 -14.72 21.02
N ASP A 123 -23.27 -14.31 22.28
CA ASP A 123 -23.04 -12.93 22.70
C ASP A 123 -21.93 -12.32 21.85
N GLN A 124 -22.29 -11.24 21.16
CA GLN A 124 -21.31 -10.32 20.59
C GLN A 124 -20.62 -9.66 21.79
N SER A 125 -19.59 -10.30 22.33
CA SER A 125 -18.52 -9.52 22.95
C SER A 125 -18.07 -8.53 21.88
N ASN A 126 -18.10 -7.23 22.18
CA ASN A 126 -17.68 -6.12 21.31
C ASN A 126 -16.22 -6.26 20.86
N HIS A 127 -15.92 -7.28 20.05
CA HIS A 127 -14.65 -7.43 19.38
C HIS A 127 -14.82 -6.76 18.02
N GLU A 128 -14.48 -5.49 17.98
CA GLU A 128 -14.52 -4.61 16.81
C GLU A 128 -13.36 -4.94 15.84
N GLY A 129 -13.25 -6.21 15.47
CA GLY A 129 -12.23 -6.75 14.58
C GLY A 129 -12.75 -8.01 13.89
N SER A 130 -12.19 -8.32 12.73
CA SER A 130 -12.65 -9.45 11.91
C SER A 130 -12.59 -10.76 12.71
N ALA A 131 -13.64 -11.59 12.63
CA ALA A 131 -13.81 -12.82 13.41
C ALA A 131 -12.67 -13.86 13.24
N TRP A 132 -11.77 -13.63 12.28
CA TRP A 132 -10.59 -14.47 12.02
C TRP A 132 -9.36 -14.09 12.86
N ASN A 133 -9.38 -12.94 13.54
CA ASN A 133 -8.21 -12.32 14.20
C ASN A 133 -8.16 -12.52 15.72
N ALA A 134 -8.66 -13.64 16.23
CA ALA A 134 -8.65 -13.94 17.68
C ALA A 134 -7.23 -14.01 18.31
N ALA A 135 -6.17 -14.12 17.49
CA ALA A 135 -4.79 -14.29 17.93
C ALA A 135 -3.96 -12.98 18.01
N GLY A 136 -4.59 -11.80 17.88
CA GLY A 136 -3.87 -10.51 17.97
C GLY A 136 -3.05 -10.17 16.73
N THR A 137 -3.54 -10.54 15.55
CA THR A 137 -3.00 -10.20 14.23
C THR A 137 -3.17 -8.71 13.92
N PHE A 138 -2.24 -8.16 13.13
CA PHE A 138 -2.29 -6.78 12.62
C PHE A 138 -3.50 -6.63 11.68
N GLU A 139 -4.38 -5.66 11.94
CA GLU A 139 -5.50 -5.30 11.06
C GLU A 139 -5.42 -3.80 10.75
N GLU A 140 -5.33 -3.44 9.47
CA GLU A 140 -5.30 -2.06 9.01
C GLU A 140 -6.56 -1.76 8.18
N ARG A 141 -7.27 -0.70 8.54
CA ARG A 141 -8.44 -0.20 7.81
C ARG A 141 -8.09 1.15 7.20
N ASN A 142 -8.29 1.31 5.90
CA ASN A 142 -8.10 2.59 5.22
C ASN A 142 -9.31 3.51 5.50
N PHE A 143 -9.04 4.72 5.99
CA PHE A 143 -10.04 5.73 6.32
C PHE A 143 -9.86 7.03 5.52
N MET A 144 -9.05 7.01 4.47
CA MET A 144 -8.70 8.21 3.72
C MET A 144 -9.93 8.89 3.08
N GLN A 145 -10.91 8.13 2.58
CA GLN A 145 -12.11 8.73 2.00
C GLN A 145 -12.93 9.50 3.04
N TRP A 146 -13.10 8.92 4.23
CA TRP A 146 -13.76 9.58 5.36
C TRP A 146 -12.97 10.82 5.80
N ALA A 147 -11.66 10.68 5.93
CA ALA A 147 -10.81 11.77 6.42
C ALA A 147 -10.81 12.97 5.47
N ARG A 148 -10.76 12.75 4.16
CA ARG A 148 -10.84 13.82 3.15
C ARG A 148 -12.15 14.61 3.24
N GLN A 149 -13.27 13.92 3.35
CA GLN A 149 -14.59 14.56 3.47
C GLN A 149 -14.67 15.36 4.77
N LYS A 150 -14.33 14.71 5.89
CA LYS A 150 -14.43 15.32 7.21
C LYS A 150 -13.52 16.53 7.37
N LEU A 151 -12.28 16.45 6.88
CA LEU A 151 -11.32 17.56 6.93
C LEU A 151 -11.81 18.74 6.08
N SER A 152 -12.37 18.48 4.89
CA SER A 152 -12.97 19.51 4.04
C SER A 152 -14.14 20.23 4.72
N ASP A 153 -15.03 19.46 5.37
CA ASP A 153 -16.20 20.02 6.06
C ASP A 153 -15.79 20.86 7.28
N ILE A 154 -14.84 20.36 8.09
CA ILE A 154 -14.34 21.06 9.27
C ILE A 154 -13.64 22.35 8.86
N LEU A 155 -12.71 22.31 7.90
CA LEU A 155 -11.91 23.47 7.52
C LEU A 155 -12.74 24.56 6.82
N SER A 156 -13.69 24.18 5.96
CA SER A 156 -14.58 25.15 5.30
C SER A 156 -15.54 25.87 6.25
N SER A 157 -15.75 25.33 7.45
CA SER A 157 -16.56 25.97 8.49
C SER A 157 -15.82 27.05 9.29
N VAL A 158 -14.48 27.15 9.14
CA VAL A 158 -13.65 28.04 9.94
C VAL A 158 -13.85 29.50 9.52
N LYS A 159 -14.32 30.30 10.48
CA LYS A 159 -14.45 31.75 10.39
C LYS A 159 -13.99 32.36 11.70
N PHE A 160 -13.27 33.47 11.62
CA PHE A 160 -12.76 34.16 12.78
C PHE A 160 -12.80 35.67 12.57
N SER A 161 -13.06 36.42 13.62
CA SER A 161 -13.11 37.88 13.58
C SER A 161 -12.41 38.46 14.79
N GLU A 162 -11.49 39.38 14.56
CA GLU A 162 -10.76 40.09 15.60
C GLU A 162 -10.82 41.59 15.32
N GLY A 163 -11.59 42.32 16.13
CA GLY A 163 -11.82 43.75 15.94
C GLY A 163 -12.45 44.06 14.59
N THR A 164 -11.70 44.72 13.71
CA THR A 164 -12.11 45.14 12.36
C THR A 164 -11.72 44.15 11.26
N ILE A 165 -11.00 43.07 11.60
CA ILE A 165 -10.48 42.08 10.67
C ILE A 165 -11.34 40.82 10.74
N TYR A 166 -11.86 40.39 9.59
CA TYR A 166 -12.64 39.18 9.43
C TYR A 166 -11.89 38.20 8.53
N GLY A 167 -11.68 36.97 8.98
CA GLY A 167 -11.01 35.90 8.24
C GLY A 167 -11.95 34.71 8.02
N SER A 168 -11.90 34.15 6.81
CA SER A 168 -12.60 32.91 6.47
C SER A 168 -11.72 32.01 5.63
N VAL A 169 -11.92 30.71 5.76
CA VAL A 169 -11.12 29.69 5.09
C VAL A 169 -11.99 28.87 4.14
N ALA A 170 -11.44 28.51 2.99
CA ALA A 170 -12.10 27.65 2.02
C ALA A 170 -11.78 26.16 2.24
N ALA A 171 -12.38 25.28 1.45
CA ALA A 171 -12.01 23.87 1.44
C ALA A 171 -10.54 23.68 1.01
N PRO A 172 -9.84 22.66 1.54
CA PRO A 172 -8.45 22.39 1.20
C PRO A 172 -8.31 22.00 -0.29
N LEU A 173 -7.28 22.56 -0.94
CA LEU A 173 -6.84 22.22 -2.28
C LEU A 173 -5.64 21.26 -2.22
N HIS A 174 -5.48 20.44 -3.25
CA HIS A 174 -4.32 19.55 -3.40
C HIS A 174 -4.07 18.61 -2.20
N LEU A 175 -5.14 18.09 -1.58
CA LEU A 175 -5.05 17.20 -0.42
C LEU A 175 -4.41 15.84 -0.77
N THR A 176 -3.15 15.69 -0.41
CA THR A 176 -2.35 14.46 -0.53
C THR A 176 -2.02 13.89 0.84
N GLY A 177 -1.81 12.57 0.91
CA GLY A 177 -1.54 11.89 2.16
C GLY A 177 -2.39 10.63 2.34
N ASP A 178 -2.33 10.07 3.53
CA ASP A 178 -3.02 8.85 3.91
C ASP A 178 -3.62 8.94 5.32
N ALA A 179 -4.63 8.09 5.55
CA ALA A 179 -5.23 7.89 6.85
C ALA A 179 -5.68 6.45 7.00
N SER A 180 -5.21 5.79 8.04
CA SER A 180 -5.57 4.42 8.37
C SER A 180 -5.65 4.19 9.87
N ILE A 181 -6.43 3.18 10.25
CA ILE A 181 -6.58 2.75 11.64
C ILE A 181 -6.02 1.35 11.74
N CYS A 182 -4.94 1.21 12.50
CA CYS A 182 -4.23 -0.04 12.71
C CYS A 182 -4.55 -0.61 14.09
N VAL A 183 -4.98 -1.87 14.16
CA VAL A 183 -5.17 -2.61 15.40
C VAL A 183 -4.00 -3.55 15.60
N ILE A 184 -3.17 -3.29 16.61
CA ILE A 184 -2.00 -4.09 16.94
C ILE A 184 -2.18 -4.65 18.36
N ARG A 185 -2.27 -5.98 18.48
CA ARG A 185 -2.49 -6.66 19.78
C ARG A 185 -3.66 -6.07 20.58
N GLY A 186 -4.75 -5.74 19.89
CA GLY A 186 -5.96 -5.16 20.50
C GLY A 186 -5.89 -3.66 20.83
N ARG A 187 -4.79 -2.96 20.51
CA ARG A 187 -4.70 -1.50 20.65
C ARG A 187 -4.86 -0.82 19.28
N LYS A 188 -5.84 0.10 19.17
CA LYS A 188 -6.01 0.96 18.00
C LYS A 188 -4.87 1.99 17.93
N ARG A 189 -4.38 2.25 16.73
CA ARG A 189 -3.41 3.28 16.36
C ARG A 189 -4.02 4.04 15.18
N TYR A 190 -4.20 5.33 15.38
CA TYR A 190 -4.72 6.24 14.38
C TYR A 190 -3.52 6.84 13.67
N LEU A 191 -3.36 6.54 12.38
CA LEU A 191 -2.25 7.01 11.58
C LEU A 191 -2.84 7.90 10.49
N PHE A 192 -2.36 9.12 10.41
CA PHE A 192 -2.62 9.98 9.26
C PHE A 192 -1.45 10.92 9.05
N ASP A 193 -1.29 11.33 7.81
CA ASP A 193 -0.34 12.32 7.36
C ASP A 193 -0.99 13.02 6.17
N PHE A 194 -1.14 14.35 6.26
CA PHE A 194 -1.70 15.16 5.19
C PHE A 194 -0.82 16.35 4.83
N SER A 195 -0.79 16.64 3.54
CA SER A 195 -0.28 17.88 2.97
C SER A 195 -1.33 18.49 2.04
N PHE A 196 -1.58 19.79 2.18
CA PHE A 196 -2.56 20.52 1.38
C PHE A 196 -2.32 22.02 1.37
N GLU A 197 -2.92 22.69 0.39
CA GLU A 197 -3.02 24.15 0.36
C GLU A 197 -4.40 24.58 0.86
N LEU A 198 -4.46 25.60 1.71
CA LEU A 198 -5.69 26.05 2.34
C LEU A 198 -5.93 27.54 2.03
N PRO A 199 -6.77 27.85 1.03
CA PRO A 199 -7.08 29.23 0.66
C PRO A 199 -7.85 29.94 1.77
N PHE A 200 -7.52 31.21 2.00
CA PHE A 200 -8.22 32.07 2.94
C PHE A 200 -8.54 33.43 2.32
N VAL A 201 -9.59 34.05 2.86
CA VAL A 201 -10.03 35.39 2.48
C VAL A 201 -10.18 36.22 3.75
N ILE A 202 -9.57 37.39 3.74
CA ILE A 202 -9.60 38.35 4.84
C ILE A 202 -10.27 39.62 4.37
N THR A 203 -11.16 40.15 5.19
CA THR A 203 -11.90 41.39 4.92
C THR A 203 -11.70 42.34 6.08
N ILE A 204 -11.28 43.57 5.80
CA ILE A 204 -11.12 44.65 6.77
C ILE A 204 -12.24 45.66 6.58
N GLU A 205 -13.00 45.91 7.65
CA GLU A 205 -14.11 46.87 7.70
C GLU A 205 -15.13 46.71 6.54
N ASP A 206 -15.24 45.51 5.96
CA ASP A 206 -16.03 45.21 4.75
C ASP A 206 -15.64 45.99 3.48
N VAL A 207 -14.50 46.68 3.48
CA VAL A 207 -14.02 47.49 2.34
C VAL A 207 -12.84 46.85 1.64
N HIS A 208 -11.84 46.38 2.38
CA HIS A 208 -10.60 45.84 1.80
C HIS A 208 -10.58 44.32 1.93
N THR A 209 -10.48 43.62 0.79
CA THR A 209 -10.42 42.15 0.76
C THR A 209 -9.06 41.68 0.29
N TYR A 210 -8.41 40.86 1.11
CA TYR A 210 -7.14 40.22 0.82
C TYR A 210 -7.34 38.71 0.68
N LYS A 211 -6.66 38.12 -0.30
CA LYS A 211 -6.67 36.68 -0.54
C LYS A 211 -5.29 36.12 -0.36
N GLY A 212 -5.23 34.90 0.14
CA GLY A 212 -3.99 34.16 0.31
C GLY A 212 -4.26 32.69 0.49
N SER A 213 -3.20 31.95 0.79
CA SER A 213 -3.27 30.52 1.07
C SER A 213 -2.25 30.14 2.12
N TYR A 214 -2.64 29.23 3.01
CA TYR A 214 -1.68 28.47 3.82
C TYR A 214 -1.17 27.27 3.01
N THR A 215 0.11 26.99 3.11
CA THR A 215 0.69 25.71 2.70
C THR A 215 0.94 24.92 3.97
N MET A 216 0.25 23.78 4.10
CA MET A 216 0.29 22.93 5.28
C MET A 216 0.95 21.60 4.93
N HIS A 217 2.03 21.28 5.63
CA HIS A 217 2.79 20.05 5.51
C HIS A 217 2.83 19.29 6.84
N ASP A 218 3.00 17.98 6.74
CA ASP A 218 3.15 17.06 7.86
C ASP A 218 2.03 17.17 8.91
N ILE A 219 0.77 17.33 8.45
CA ILE A 219 -0.39 17.36 9.34
C ILE A 219 -0.65 15.96 9.85
N SER A 220 -0.13 15.69 11.05
CA SER A 220 -0.14 14.39 11.72
C SER A 220 -0.64 14.48 13.18
N ASN A 221 -0.46 13.41 13.96
CA ASN A 221 -0.85 13.34 15.38
C ASN A 221 0.13 14.00 16.35
N ASP A 222 1.29 14.47 15.89
CA ASP A 222 2.36 15.02 16.72
C ASP A 222 2.29 16.53 16.95
N ASP A 223 1.35 17.24 16.30
CA ASP A 223 1.21 18.71 16.37
C ASP A 223 2.49 19.47 15.96
N ASP A 224 3.38 18.84 15.19
CA ASP A 224 4.61 19.45 14.65
C ASP A 224 4.44 19.88 13.19
N TYR A 225 3.40 20.66 12.96
CA TYR A 225 2.97 21.05 11.62
C TYR A 225 3.89 22.09 11.00
N GLU A 226 4.29 21.87 9.76
CA GLU A 226 4.97 22.89 8.96
C GLU A 226 3.93 23.73 8.21
N ILE A 227 3.72 24.96 8.69
CA ILE A 227 2.73 25.89 8.15
C ILE A 227 3.43 27.13 7.64
N SER A 228 3.23 27.43 6.37
CA SER A 228 3.61 28.71 5.77
C SER A 228 2.39 29.38 5.15
N TYR A 229 2.45 30.69 4.91
CA TYR A 229 1.38 31.43 4.27
C TYR A 229 1.92 32.33 3.17
N ARG A 230 1.07 32.61 2.18
CA ARG A 230 1.33 33.59 1.13
C ARG A 230 0.09 34.42 0.86
N PHE A 231 0.27 35.68 0.50
CA PHE A 231 -0.78 36.53 -0.02
C PHE A 231 -0.68 36.60 -1.55
N ASP A 232 -1.84 36.64 -2.22
CA ASP A 232 -1.91 36.75 -3.68
C ASP A 232 -1.62 38.19 -4.16
N GLN A 233 -1.78 39.16 -3.26
CA GLN A 233 -1.68 40.59 -3.54
C GLN A 233 -0.70 41.26 -2.58
N ASN A 234 -0.02 42.30 -3.06
CA ASN A 234 0.82 43.13 -2.21
C ASN A 234 -0.04 43.97 -1.28
N LEU A 235 0.24 43.86 0.02
CA LEU A 235 -0.37 44.70 1.04
C LEU A 235 0.20 46.12 0.91
N SER A 236 -0.68 47.10 0.66
CA SER A 236 -0.27 48.46 0.25
C SER A 236 0.09 49.39 1.42
N ASP A 237 -0.53 49.18 2.60
CA ASP A 237 -0.32 50.01 3.79
C ASP A 237 0.44 49.21 4.86
N ALA A 238 1.59 49.72 5.30
CA ALA A 238 2.49 49.04 6.23
C ALA A 238 1.84 48.71 7.59
N ALA A 239 0.96 49.57 8.13
CA ALA A 239 0.29 49.31 9.40
C ALA A 239 -0.74 48.19 9.28
N VAL A 240 -1.47 48.18 8.16
CA VAL A 240 -2.45 47.15 7.83
C VAL A 240 -1.76 45.81 7.51
N SER A 241 -0.63 45.84 6.79
CA SER A 241 0.18 44.65 6.52
C SER A 241 0.59 43.94 7.80
N SER A 242 1.16 44.68 8.76
CA SER A 242 1.62 44.09 10.03
C SER A 242 0.47 43.50 10.85
N ALA A 243 -0.69 44.15 10.86
CA ALA A 243 -1.88 43.63 11.54
C ALA A 243 -2.41 42.34 10.88
N ILE A 244 -2.51 42.31 9.55
CA ILE A 244 -2.93 41.11 8.80
C ILE A 244 -1.91 39.97 8.96
N GLU A 245 -0.62 40.26 8.85
CA GLU A 245 0.44 39.25 9.04
C GLU A 245 0.39 38.64 10.44
N THR A 246 0.13 39.45 11.47
CA THR A 246 -0.06 38.95 12.84
C THR A 246 -1.32 38.07 12.95
N PHE A 247 -2.43 38.52 12.36
CA PHE A 247 -3.69 37.78 12.35
C PHE A 247 -3.61 36.43 11.61
N VAL A 248 -2.78 36.33 10.58
CA VAL A 248 -2.65 35.14 9.74
C VAL A 248 -1.53 34.23 10.20
N GLY A 249 -0.40 34.79 10.65
CA GLY A 249 0.84 34.06 10.86
C GLY A 249 1.15 33.66 12.30
N ASP A 250 0.34 34.08 13.28
CA ASP A 250 0.54 33.66 14.66
C ASP A 250 -0.10 32.29 14.93
N ARG A 251 0.71 31.32 15.40
CA ARG A 251 0.24 30.00 15.82
C ARG A 251 -0.73 30.07 17.00
N HIS A 252 -0.57 31.07 17.87
CA HIS A 252 -1.28 31.15 19.15
C HIS A 252 -2.46 32.13 19.16
N SER A 253 -2.66 32.89 18.08
CA SER A 253 -3.77 33.83 17.95
C SER A 253 -4.30 33.86 16.51
N GLY A 254 -5.28 34.73 16.24
CA GLY A 254 -5.75 34.96 14.88
C GLY A 254 -6.43 33.76 14.20
N LEU A 255 -6.36 33.76 12.87
CA LEU A 255 -7.00 32.76 12.01
C LEU A 255 -6.29 31.41 12.07
N GLN A 256 -4.95 31.41 12.11
CA GLN A 256 -4.16 30.18 12.13
C GLN A 256 -4.45 29.36 13.39
N GLN A 257 -4.61 29.98 14.56
CA GLN A 257 -5.03 29.26 15.77
C GLN A 257 -6.40 28.57 15.58
N GLN A 258 -7.36 29.20 14.91
CA GLN A 258 -8.66 28.58 14.67
C GLN A 258 -8.59 27.41 13.69
N VAL A 259 -7.73 27.50 12.67
CA VAL A 259 -7.44 26.37 11.77
C VAL A 259 -6.83 25.20 12.56
N LEU A 260 -5.87 25.47 13.45
CA LEU A 260 -5.27 24.45 14.31
C LEU A 260 -6.28 23.80 15.25
N ARG A 261 -7.19 24.60 15.85
CA ARG A 261 -8.29 24.06 16.66
C ARG A 261 -9.22 23.17 15.84
N ALA A 262 -9.50 23.55 14.59
CA ALA A 262 -10.31 22.77 13.68
C ALA A 262 -9.62 21.42 13.35
N ILE A 263 -8.30 21.42 13.10
CA ILE A 263 -7.51 20.19 12.95
C ILE A 263 -7.56 19.34 14.23
N GLY A 264 -7.41 19.94 15.41
CA GLY A 264 -7.56 19.22 16.69
C GLY A 264 -8.93 18.55 16.84
N ASN A 265 -10.01 19.22 16.42
CA ASN A 265 -11.34 18.61 16.39
C ASN A 265 -11.43 17.43 15.41
N PHE A 266 -10.78 17.53 14.26
CA PHE A 266 -10.66 16.42 13.32
C PHE A 266 -9.96 15.20 13.97
N VAL A 267 -8.86 15.42 14.70
CA VAL A 267 -8.15 14.34 15.41
C VAL A 267 -9.07 13.63 16.41
N VAL A 268 -9.77 14.39 17.24
CA VAL A 268 -10.72 13.84 18.23
C VAL A 268 -11.86 13.05 17.57
N GLU A 269 -12.31 13.45 16.39
CA GLU A 269 -13.31 12.71 15.64
C GLU A 269 -12.75 11.47 14.93
N PHE A 270 -11.51 11.53 14.46
CA PHE A 270 -10.82 10.40 13.84
C PHE A 270 -10.55 9.29 14.85
N GLU A 271 -10.21 9.65 16.09
CA GLU A 271 -10.05 8.71 17.20
C GLU A 271 -11.35 7.96 17.56
N LYS A 272 -12.51 8.46 17.16
CA LYS A 272 -13.81 7.81 17.42
C LYS A 272 -14.18 6.76 16.37
N GLN A 273 -13.40 6.60 15.30
CA GLN A 273 -13.61 5.60 14.24
C GLN A 273 -13.00 4.22 14.59
#